data_AF-A0AAW2AVN8-F1
#
_entry.id   AF-A0AAW2AVN8-F1
#
_cell.length_a   1.000
_cell.length_b   1.000
_cell.length_c   1.000
_cell.angle_alpha   90.00
_cell.angle_beta   90.00
_cell.angle_gamma   90.00
#
_symmetry.space_group_name_H-M   'P 1'
#
loop_
_entity.id
_entity.type
_entity.pdbx_description
1 polymer ?
#
loop_
_entity_poly.entity_id
_entity_poly.type
_entity_poly.pdbx_seq_one_letter_code
_entity_poly.pdbx_strand_id
1 'polypeptide(L)'
;MNKIIFGFFAVILYFTAGQALECYECKLGFGSLCYTTKKTCDAGQQCFSGLGTAAGFVDIKMKGCLEVSKCNTTEQVNFPSNSSTQIYQMMKTCCSTDLCNSALGHFSALSMAFTTITSVFMVKFLI
;
A
#
# COMPACT_ATOMS: atom_id res chain seq x y z
N MET A 1 3.80 -26.92 31.72
CA MET A 1 3.87 -27.11 30.25
C MET A 1 2.64 -26.56 29.50
N ASN A 2 1.43 -26.48 30.10
CA ASN A 2 0.24 -25.90 29.43
C ASN A 2 0.24 -24.38 29.17
N LYS A 3 0.97 -23.58 29.97
CA LYS A 3 0.95 -22.11 29.85
C LYS A 3 1.72 -21.59 28.62
N ILE A 4 2.77 -22.31 28.20
CA ILE A 4 3.63 -21.93 27.07
C ILE A 4 2.89 -22.15 25.74
N ILE A 5 2.11 -23.23 25.65
CA ILE A 5 1.32 -23.57 24.47
C ILE A 5 0.22 -22.52 24.23
N PHE A 6 -0.46 -22.07 25.30
CA PHE A 6 -1.51 -21.06 25.21
C PHE A 6 -0.96 -19.68 24.82
N GLY A 7 0.24 -19.33 25.30
CA GLY A 7 0.94 -18.10 24.90
C GLY A 7 1.37 -18.10 23.44
N PHE A 8 1.85 -19.23 22.91
CA PHE A 8 2.24 -19.36 21.51
C PHE A 8 1.04 -19.19 20.56
N PHE A 9 -0.12 -19.77 20.89
CA PHE A 9 -1.35 -19.64 20.10
C PHE A 9 -1.84 -18.19 20.00
N ALA A 10 -1.74 -17.42 21.08
CA ALA A 10 -2.14 -16.01 21.10
C ALA A 10 -1.23 -15.12 20.22
N VAL A 11 0.08 -15.39 20.19
CA VAL A 11 1.04 -14.65 19.36
C VAL A 11 0.86 -14.95 17.86
N ILE A 12 0.55 -16.21 17.51
CA ILE A 12 0.27 -16.61 16.12
C ILE A 12 -1.03 -15.96 15.61
N LEU A 13 -2.08 -15.90 16.43
CA LEU A 13 -3.35 -15.24 16.09
C LEU A 13 -3.21 -13.72 15.92
N TYR A 14 -2.29 -13.08 16.63
CA TYR A 14 -2.04 -11.64 16.52
C TYR A 14 -1.34 -11.25 15.21
N PHE A 15 -0.55 -12.17 14.63
CA PHE A 15 0.16 -11.94 13.36
C PHE A 15 -0.73 -12.09 12.12
N THR A 16 -1.93 -12.68 12.25
CA THR A 16 -2.85 -12.93 11.13
C THR A 16 -4.05 -12.01 11.09
N ALA A 17 -4.12 -11.00 11.97
CA ALA A 17 -5.08 -9.92 11.81
C ALA A 17 -4.66 -9.08 10.60
N GLY A 18 -5.03 -9.54 9.40
CA GLY A 18 -5.05 -8.71 8.20
C GLY A 18 -6.03 -7.57 8.44
N GLN A 19 -5.56 -6.52 9.10
CA GLN A 19 -6.30 -5.27 9.27
C GLN A 19 -6.72 -4.85 7.86
N ALA A 20 -8.03 -4.73 7.65
CA ALA A 20 -8.58 -4.34 6.37
C ALA A 20 -8.20 -2.87 6.12
N LEU A 21 -7.18 -2.66 5.29
CA LEU A 21 -6.57 -1.36 5.06
C LEU A 21 -7.53 -0.47 4.27
N GLU A 22 -7.80 0.74 4.74
CA GLU A 22 -8.52 1.75 3.96
C GLU A 22 -7.55 2.56 3.10
N CYS A 23 -7.84 2.73 1.81
CA CYS A 23 -6.99 3.48 0.88
C CYS A 23 -7.83 4.44 0.02
N TYR A 24 -7.18 5.45 -0.56
CA TYR A 24 -7.81 6.25 -1.61
C TYR A 24 -7.78 5.52 -2.95
N GLU A 25 -8.90 5.50 -3.67
CA GLU A 25 -9.03 4.98 -5.03
C GLU A 25 -9.26 6.14 -6.01
N CYS A 26 -8.53 6.12 -7.11
CA CYS A 26 -8.71 7.01 -8.24
C CYS A 26 -8.34 6.22 -9.49
N LYS A 27 -9.33 5.92 -10.34
CA LYS A 27 -9.13 5.05 -11.50
C LYS A 27 -8.32 5.73 -12.61
N LEU A 28 -8.45 7.04 -12.74
CA LEU A 28 -7.69 7.84 -13.70
C LEU A 28 -7.69 9.31 -13.28
N GLY A 29 -6.50 9.87 -13.13
CA GLY A 29 -6.27 11.29 -12.88
C GLY A 29 -5.29 11.87 -13.89
N PHE A 30 -5.37 13.17 -14.12
CA PHE A 30 -4.53 13.91 -15.06
C PHE A 30 -3.82 15.06 -14.34
N GLY A 31 -2.50 15.13 -14.46
CA GLY A 31 -1.69 16.15 -13.79
C GLY A 31 -1.86 16.12 -12.28
N SER A 32 -2.40 17.19 -11.69
CA SER A 32 -2.72 17.28 -10.25
C SER A 32 -4.10 16.75 -9.88
N LEU A 33 -4.99 16.52 -10.85
CA LEU A 33 -6.38 16.17 -10.61
C LEU A 33 -6.56 14.65 -10.52
N CYS A 34 -6.97 14.16 -9.36
CA CYS A 34 -7.40 12.77 -9.13
C CYS A 34 -8.54 12.81 -8.11
N TYR A 35 -9.78 12.61 -8.54
CA TYR A 35 -10.92 12.55 -7.63
C TYR A 35 -10.88 11.22 -6.88
N THR A 36 -10.61 11.29 -5.58
CA THR A 36 -10.40 10.11 -4.75
C THR A 36 -11.65 9.71 -3.98
N THR A 37 -11.99 8.42 -4.02
CA THR A 37 -12.93 7.78 -3.09
C THR A 37 -12.17 6.94 -2.07
N LYS A 38 -12.79 6.55 -0.95
CA LYS A 38 -12.21 5.56 -0.03
C LYS A 38 -12.57 4.16 -0.49
N LYS A 39 -11.66 3.21 -0.28
CA LYS A 39 -11.84 1.79 -0.56
C LYS A 39 -11.10 0.93 0.46
N THR A 40 -11.75 -0.12 0.92
CA THR A 40 -11.13 -1.15 1.76
C THR A 40 -10.40 -2.17 0.87
N CYS A 41 -9.17 -2.49 1.21
CA CYS A 41 -8.34 -3.45 0.48
C CYS A 41 -8.51 -4.88 0.98
N ASP A 42 -8.26 -5.84 0.09
CA ASP A 42 -8.24 -7.26 0.44
C ASP A 42 -6.96 -7.63 1.21
N ALA A 43 -6.99 -8.80 1.86
CA ALA A 43 -5.80 -9.35 2.50
C ALA A 43 -4.65 -9.51 1.49
N GLY A 44 -3.44 -9.10 1.88
CA GLY A 44 -2.26 -9.14 1.01
C GLY A 44 -2.15 -7.98 0.02
N GLN A 45 -3.03 -6.98 0.09
CA GLN A 45 -2.93 -5.73 -0.65
C GLN A 45 -2.44 -4.57 0.24
N GLN A 46 -1.85 -3.56 -0.40
CA GLN A 46 -1.45 -2.28 0.20
C GLN A 46 -2.00 -1.11 -0.61
N CYS A 47 -2.07 0.08 0.02
CA CYS A 47 -2.41 1.28 -0.72
C CYS A 47 -1.31 1.56 -1.75
N PHE A 48 -1.69 1.89 -2.97
CA PHE A 48 -0.74 2.30 -4.01
C PHE A 48 -1.04 3.71 -4.55
N SER A 49 0.03 4.35 -5.04
CA SER A 49 -0.02 5.51 -5.92
C SER A 49 0.80 5.22 -7.18
N GLY A 50 0.12 5.25 -8.33
CA GLY A 50 0.69 5.14 -9.65
C GLY A 50 0.93 6.50 -10.28
N LEU A 51 2.12 6.69 -10.86
CA LEU A 51 2.46 7.85 -11.67
C LEU A 51 3.05 7.37 -12.99
N GLY A 52 2.48 7.81 -14.11
CA GLY A 52 3.02 7.58 -15.44
C GLY A 52 2.91 8.82 -16.31
N THR A 53 3.60 8.84 -17.45
CA THR A 53 3.54 9.95 -18.41
C THR A 53 3.10 9.42 -19.76
N ALA A 54 1.89 9.78 -20.19
CA ALA A 54 1.35 9.47 -21.50
C ALA A 54 1.77 10.52 -22.54
N ALA A 55 2.01 10.08 -23.78
CA ALA A 55 2.46 10.91 -24.91
C ALA A 55 3.71 11.80 -24.63
N GLY A 56 4.46 11.51 -23.57
CA GLY A 56 5.66 12.25 -23.16
C GLY A 56 5.42 13.55 -22.38
N PHE A 57 4.17 13.99 -22.20
CA PHE A 57 3.86 15.26 -21.51
C PHE A 57 2.60 15.24 -20.63
N VAL A 58 1.78 14.18 -20.67
CA VAL A 58 0.56 14.08 -19.86
C VAL A 58 0.81 13.17 -18.67
N ASP A 59 0.92 13.75 -17.48
CA ASP A 59 1.00 12.96 -16.25
C ASP A 59 -0.33 12.29 -15.95
N ILE A 60 -0.28 10.97 -15.78
CA ILE A 60 -1.39 10.10 -15.42
C ILE A 60 -1.19 9.62 -13.99
N LYS A 61 -2.22 9.76 -13.17
CA LYS A 61 -2.24 9.30 -11.79
C LYS A 61 -3.30 8.23 -11.59
N MET A 62 -2.95 7.20 -10.84
CA MET A 62 -3.88 6.15 -10.39
C MET A 62 -3.64 5.88 -8.91
N LYS A 63 -4.69 5.54 -8.17
CA LYS A 63 -4.60 5.17 -6.74
C LYS A 63 -5.54 4.02 -6.45
N GLY A 64 -5.23 3.22 -5.45
CA GLY A 64 -6.12 2.15 -4.98
C GLY A 64 -5.40 1.12 -4.13
N CYS A 65 -5.82 -0.13 -4.23
CA CYS A 65 -5.22 -1.29 -3.58
C CYS A 65 -4.40 -2.10 -4.59
N LEU A 66 -3.23 -2.58 -4.18
CA LEU A 66 -2.35 -3.38 -5.03
C LEU A 66 -1.72 -4.52 -4.22
N GLU A 67 -1.57 -5.70 -4.85
CA GLU A 67 -0.80 -6.80 -4.26
C GLU A 67 0.62 -6.35 -3.94
N VAL A 68 1.11 -6.73 -2.76
CA VAL A 68 2.46 -6.38 -2.29
C VAL A 68 3.55 -6.80 -3.30
N SER A 69 3.36 -7.90 -4.00
CA SER A 69 4.28 -8.39 -5.05
C SER A 69 4.41 -7.47 -6.26
N LYS A 70 3.43 -6.60 -6.51
CA LYS A 70 3.41 -5.63 -7.62
C LYS A 70 3.83 -4.23 -7.19
N CYS A 71 4.15 -4.04 -5.92
CA CYS A 71 4.60 -2.75 -5.39
C CYS A 71 6.03 -2.40 -5.82
N ASN A 72 6.31 -1.11 -5.96
CA ASN A 72 7.60 -0.55 -6.35
C ASN A 72 8.10 -1.08 -7.71
N THR A 73 7.15 -1.38 -8.60
CA THR A 73 7.43 -1.81 -9.97
C THR A 73 7.07 -0.69 -10.95
N THR A 74 7.75 -0.70 -12.09
CA THR A 74 7.39 0.11 -13.24
C THR A 74 6.90 -0.82 -14.32
N GLU A 75 5.64 -0.67 -14.73
CA GLU A 75 5.00 -1.54 -15.70
C GLU A 75 4.41 -0.74 -16.86
N GLN A 76 4.40 -1.37 -18.03
CA GLN A 76 3.67 -0.87 -19.18
C GLN A 76 2.16 -1.07 -18.95
N VAL A 77 1.41 0.02 -19.02
CA VAL A 77 -0.03 0.02 -18.82
C VAL A 77 -0.75 0.65 -20.00
N ASN A 78 -1.90 0.09 -20.33
CA ASN A 78 -2.76 0.62 -21.38
C ASN A 78 -3.51 1.84 -20.85
N PHE A 79 -3.64 2.84 -21.70
CA PHE A 79 -4.56 3.94 -21.43
C PHE A 79 -6.01 3.42 -21.35
N PRO A 80 -6.79 3.77 -20.32
CA PRO A 80 -8.14 3.24 -20.11
C PRO A 80 -9.22 3.84 -21.04
N SER A 81 -8.83 4.36 -22.22
CA SER A 81 -9.75 4.81 -23.28
C SER A 81 -9.93 3.72 -24.32
N ASN A 82 -11.14 3.62 -24.89
CA ASN A 82 -11.54 2.68 -25.94
C ASN A 82 -10.77 2.84 -27.28
N SER A 83 -9.71 3.64 -27.32
CA SER A 83 -8.89 3.89 -28.50
C SER A 83 -7.51 3.24 -28.34
N SER A 84 -7.26 2.26 -29.19
CA SER A 84 -6.00 1.61 -29.53
C SER A 84 -4.71 2.13 -28.84
N THR A 85 -4.17 1.29 -27.96
CA THR A 85 -2.72 1.02 -27.82
C THR A 85 -1.79 2.21 -27.54
N GLN A 86 -2.18 3.20 -26.74
CA GLN A 86 -1.17 4.06 -26.09
C GLN A 86 -0.75 3.43 -24.77
N ILE A 87 0.38 2.71 -24.83
CA ILE A 87 1.04 2.09 -23.70
C ILE A 87 1.98 3.13 -23.08
N TYR A 88 1.87 3.35 -21.78
CA TYR A 88 2.78 4.22 -21.04
C TYR A 88 3.39 3.48 -19.86
N GLN A 89 4.56 3.92 -19.42
CA GLN A 89 5.17 3.38 -18.21
C GLN A 89 4.55 4.03 -16.98
N MET A 90 4.14 3.20 -16.03
CA MET A 90 3.62 3.65 -14.74
C MET A 90 4.43 3.05 -13.61
N MET A 91 5.02 3.92 -12.80
CA MET A 91 5.67 3.56 -11.54
C MET A 91 4.61 3.44 -10.45
N LYS A 92 4.57 2.29 -9.77
CA LYS A 92 3.62 2.00 -8.70
C LYS A 92 4.36 2.01 -7.37
N THR A 93 3.99 2.93 -6.48
CA THR A 93 4.55 3.02 -5.11
C THR A 93 3.50 2.59 -4.11
N CYS A 94 3.90 1.87 -3.06
CA CYS A 94 2.98 1.36 -2.04
C CYS A 94 3.32 1.83 -0.62
N CYS A 95 2.30 1.81 0.23
CA CYS A 95 2.40 2.09 1.65
C CYS A 95 1.35 1.28 2.44
N SER A 96 1.61 1.02 3.72
CA SER A 96 0.92 -0.02 4.50
C SER A 96 0.11 0.50 5.70
N THR A 97 -0.27 1.78 5.71
CA THR A 97 -1.12 2.37 6.75
C THR A 97 -2.37 2.98 6.14
N ASP A 98 -3.44 3.13 6.92
CA ASP A 98 -4.71 3.66 6.39
C ASP A 98 -4.52 5.04 5.75
N LEU A 99 -5.10 5.17 4.56
CA LEU A 99 -5.14 6.38 3.73
C LEU A 99 -3.75 6.95 3.41
N CYS A 100 -2.67 6.17 3.55
CA CYS A 100 -1.30 6.64 3.36
C CYS A 100 -1.01 7.14 1.94
N ASN A 101 -1.80 6.71 0.95
CA ASN A 101 -1.71 7.17 -0.42
C ASN A 101 -2.42 8.53 -0.65
N SER A 102 -2.57 9.35 0.40
CA SER A 102 -3.09 10.73 0.33
C SER A 102 -2.21 11.68 -0.50
N ALA A 103 -0.89 11.48 -0.46
CA ALA A 103 0.05 12.46 -0.99
C ALA A 103 -0.12 12.68 -2.52
N LEU A 104 -0.17 13.96 -2.92
CA LEU A 104 -0.09 14.42 -4.29
C LEU A 104 1.35 14.32 -4.82
N GLY A 105 1.82 13.10 -5.08
CA GLY A 105 3.09 12.88 -5.77
C GLY A 105 4.32 13.19 -4.92
N HIS A 106 5.37 12.40 -5.14
CA HIS A 106 6.68 12.53 -4.52
C HIS A 106 6.75 12.29 -3.00
N PHE A 107 6.80 11.01 -2.60
CA PHE A 107 7.64 10.65 -1.47
C PHE A 107 8.56 9.50 -1.84
N SER A 108 9.78 9.91 -2.18
CA SER A 108 11.00 9.11 -2.12
C SER A 108 11.22 8.64 -0.67
N ALA A 109 11.39 7.33 -0.49
CA ALA A 109 12.26 6.67 0.49
C ALA A 109 12.08 6.85 2.02
N LEU A 110 10.99 7.42 2.56
CA LEU A 110 10.88 7.62 4.03
C LEU A 110 9.77 6.85 4.77
N SER A 111 9.43 5.63 4.35
CA SER A 111 8.55 4.77 5.15
C SER A 111 9.24 3.46 5.54
N MET A 112 10.41 3.58 6.14
CA MET A 112 11.03 2.49 6.90
C MET A 112 11.47 3.03 8.24
N ALA A 113 10.63 2.78 9.26
CA ALA A 113 11.00 2.47 10.64
C ALA A 113 9.92 2.99 11.58
N PHE A 114 9.03 2.09 12.01
CA PHE A 114 8.62 2.03 13.41
C PHE A 114 8.24 0.57 13.72
N THR A 115 9.25 -0.30 13.74
CA THR A 115 9.14 -1.58 14.46
C THR A 115 9.19 -1.25 15.95
N THR A 116 8.08 -1.51 16.63
CA THR A 116 7.87 -1.29 18.05
C THR A 116 8.89 -2.08 18.90
N ILE A 117 9.67 -1.36 19.71
CA ILE A 117 10.45 -1.97 20.79
C ILE A 117 9.51 -2.10 22.00
N THR A 118 8.86 -3.25 22.17
CA THR A 118 8.23 -3.61 23.44
C THR A 118 8.47 -5.08 23.77
N SER A 119 9.71 -5.42 24.15
CA SER A 119 10.01 -6.74 24.73
C SER A 119 10.72 -6.68 26.09
N VAL A 120 10.96 -5.51 26.69
CA VAL A 120 11.77 -5.43 27.93
C VAL A 120 10.94 -5.46 29.23
N PHE A 121 9.61 -5.28 29.20
CA PHE A 121 8.83 -5.21 30.45
C PHE A 121 8.32 -6.56 31.00
N MET A 122 8.45 -7.68 30.28
CA MET A 122 7.94 -8.99 30.74
C MET A 122 9.00 -9.88 31.41
N VAL A 123 10.23 -9.38 31.63
CA VAL A 123 11.24 -10.12 32.40
C VAL A 123 11.14 -9.81 33.91
N LYS A 124 10.56 -8.66 34.28
CA LYS A 124 10.46 -8.24 35.69
C LYS A 124 9.28 -8.85 36.45
N PHE A 125 8.41 -9.60 35.77
CA PHE A 125 7.30 -10.33 36.39
C PHE A 125 7.57 -11.84 36.51
N LEU A 126 8.76 -12.30 36.11
CA LEU A 126 9.16 -13.72 36.16
C LEU A 126 10.36 -13.98 37.09
N ILE A 127 10.69 -13.02 37.95
CA ILE A 127 11.59 -13.16 39.11
C ILE A 127 10.78 -12.91 40.38
#